data_AF-A0A970FUC6-F1
#
_entry.id   AF-A0A970FUC6-F1
#
_cell.length_a   1.000
_cell.length_b   1.000
_cell.length_c   1.000
_cell.angle_alpha   90.00
_cell.angle_beta   90.00
_cell.angle_gamma   90.00
#
_symmetry.space_group_name_H-M   'P 1'
#
loop_
_entity.id
_entity.type
_entity.pdbx_description
1 polymer ?
#
loop_
_entity_poly.entity_id
_entity_poly.type
_entity_poly.pdbx_seq_one_letter_code
_entity_poly.pdbx_strand_id
1 'polypeptide(L)'
;MEKDQLFKLRRFNIIMGALHFIQGIAMIFLATTVIQNIAAFKPSIIQLYLTFDPQTQSLVSASRTLFDLPFGLFVASFLLLSAFFHGLIALPKSLNSIYNRDLAKGINKFRWFEYALSSSIMIVLISTLFGIYDIASLILIFIVNATMNLFG
;
A
#
# COMPACT_ATOMS: atom_id res chain seq x y z
N MET A 1 4.31 27.39 -14.78
CA MET A 1 3.64 27.62 -13.49
C MET A 1 4.29 28.78 -12.78
N GLU A 2 3.49 29.62 -12.12
CA GLU A 2 4.01 30.76 -11.37
C GLU A 2 4.75 30.30 -10.09
N LYS A 3 5.77 31.06 -9.68
CA LYS A 3 6.59 30.73 -8.50
C LYS A 3 5.75 30.62 -7.21
N ASP A 4 4.74 31.47 -7.06
CA ASP A 4 3.83 31.46 -5.91
C ASP A 4 3.03 30.15 -5.83
N GLN A 5 2.55 29.64 -6.97
CA GLN A 5 1.83 28.37 -7.04
C GLN A 5 2.71 27.19 -6.63
N LEU A 6 3.97 27.14 -7.09
CA LEU A 6 4.93 26.09 -6.72
C LEU A 6 5.27 26.14 -5.22
N PHE A 7 5.37 27.33 -4.64
CA PHE A 7 5.58 27.49 -3.20
C PHE A 7 4.39 26.98 -2.39
N LYS A 8 3.16 27.33 -2.80
CA LYS A 8 1.92 26.82 -2.19
C LYS A 8 1.83 25.30 -2.28
N LEU A 9 2.16 24.71 -3.43
CA LEU A 9 2.18 23.25 -3.61
C LEU A 9 3.23 22.57 -2.73
N ARG A 10 4.42 23.16 -2.58
CA ARG A 10 5.43 22.62 -1.68
C ARG A 10 4.93 22.62 -0.23
N ARG A 11 4.36 23.73 0.23
CA ARG A 11 3.75 23.83 1.57
C ARG A 11 2.61 22.83 1.75
N PHE A 12 1.75 22.67 0.74
CA PHE A 12 0.68 21.69 0.76
C PHE A 12 1.20 20.26 0.94
N ASN A 13 2.23 19.86 0.17
CA ASN A 13 2.83 18.53 0.30
C ASN A 13 3.46 18.32 1.69
N ILE A 14 4.09 19.34 2.29
CA ILE A 14 4.61 19.23 3.67
C ILE A 14 3.47 18.97 4.67
N ILE A 15 2.38 19.74 4.56
CA ILE A 15 1.23 19.60 5.47
C ILE A 15 0.60 18.21 5.30
N MET A 16 0.33 17.79 4.07
CA MET A 16 -0.25 16.46 3.81
C MET A 16 0.69 15.34 4.26
N GLY A 17 2.00 15.48 4.04
CA GLY A 17 2.98 14.51 4.53
C GLY A 17 2.95 14.38 6.05
N ALA A 18 2.89 15.49 6.77
CA ALA A 18 2.77 15.49 8.23
C ALA A 18 1.45 14.86 8.72
N LEU A 19 0.32 15.17 8.07
CA LEU A 19 -0.98 14.60 8.41
C LEU A 19 -0.98 13.08 8.26
N HIS A 20 -0.52 12.56 7.11
CA HIS A 20 -0.42 11.12 6.87
C HIS A 20 0.55 10.45 7.84
N PHE A 21 1.67 11.10 8.17
CA PHE A 21 2.63 10.58 9.14
C PHE A 21 2.00 10.42 10.52
N ILE A 22 1.35 11.48 11.01
CA ILE A 22 0.64 11.47 12.31
C ILE A 22 -0.42 10.38 12.32
N GLN A 23 -1.23 10.26 11.25
CA GLN A 23 -2.24 9.21 11.14
C GLN A 23 -1.60 7.82 11.12
N GLY A 24 -0.53 7.60 10.36
CA GLY A 24 0.18 6.31 10.30
C GLY A 24 0.73 5.90 11.66
N ILE A 25 1.36 6.82 12.40
CA ILE A 25 1.86 6.57 13.75
C ILE A 25 0.70 6.30 14.73
N ALA A 26 -0.37 7.09 14.65
CA ALA A 26 -1.57 6.86 15.46
C ALA A 26 -2.18 5.48 15.19
N MET A 27 -2.24 5.06 13.93
CA MET A 27 -2.73 3.73 13.56
C MET A 27 -1.85 2.61 14.12
N ILE A 28 -0.53 2.73 14.07
CA ILE A 28 0.39 1.75 14.68
C ILE A 28 0.13 1.67 16.18
N PHE A 29 0.08 2.81 16.87
CA PHE A 29 -0.17 2.87 18.31
C PHE A 29 -1.52 2.21 18.64
N LEU A 30 -2.60 2.64 18.00
CA LEU A 30 -3.93 2.09 18.23
C LEU A 30 -4.00 0.58 17.96
N ALA A 31 -3.39 0.11 16.86
CA ALA A 31 -3.41 -1.29 16.46
C ALA A 31 -2.53 -2.20 17.32
N THR A 32 -1.56 -1.67 18.06
CA THR A 32 -0.61 -2.48 18.85
C THR A 32 -0.80 -2.35 20.36
N THR A 33 -1.33 -1.22 20.85
CA THR A 33 -1.40 -0.95 22.30
C THR A 33 -2.80 -0.70 22.83
N VAL A 34 -3.70 -0.11 22.03
CA VAL A 34 -5.01 0.35 22.51
C VAL A 34 -6.16 -0.59 22.15
N ILE A 35 -6.28 -0.97 20.87
CA ILE A 35 -7.44 -1.67 20.34
C ILE A 35 -7.11 -3.16 20.13
N GLN A 36 -7.38 -3.96 21.17
CA GLN A 36 -7.08 -5.40 21.19
C GLN A 36 -7.69 -6.17 20.01
N ASN A 37 -8.92 -5.81 19.58
CA ASN A 37 -9.58 -6.45 18.44
C ASN A 37 -8.81 -6.25 17.13
N ILE A 38 -8.19 -5.09 16.91
CA ILE A 38 -7.37 -4.82 15.72
C ILE A 38 -6.04 -5.57 15.82
N ALA A 39 -5.45 -5.61 17.02
CA ALA A 39 -4.22 -6.37 17.27
C ALA A 39 -4.42 -7.88 17.03
N ALA A 40 -5.60 -8.41 17.38
CA ALA A 40 -5.96 -9.81 17.23
C ALA A 40 -6.40 -10.15 15.79
N PHE A 41 -6.82 -9.17 14.98
CA PHE A 41 -7.22 -9.42 13.60
C PHE A 41 -6.01 -9.68 12.71
N LYS A 42 -5.66 -10.96 12.55
CA LYS A 42 -4.55 -11.44 11.72
C LYS A 42 -5.00 -12.60 10.83
N PRO A 43 -5.58 -12.31 9.65
CA PRO A 43 -5.98 -13.35 8.71
C PRO A 43 -4.80 -14.22 8.28
N SER A 44 -4.99 -15.54 8.27
CA SER A 44 -3.97 -16.49 7.82
C SER A 44 -3.90 -16.50 6.29
N ILE A 45 -2.76 -16.09 5.74
CA ILE A 45 -2.47 -16.15 4.32
C ILE A 45 -2.05 -17.57 3.99
N ILE A 46 -2.67 -18.12 2.95
CA ILE A 46 -2.50 -19.51 2.54
C ILE A 46 -1.84 -19.61 1.17
N GLN A 47 -1.33 -20.79 0.88
CA GLN A 47 -0.96 -21.20 -0.46
C GLN A 47 -1.80 -22.40 -0.86
N LEU A 48 -2.48 -22.29 -2.01
CA LEU A 48 -3.12 -23.43 -2.65
C LEU A 48 -2.09 -24.26 -3.45
N TYR A 49 -2.20 -25.57 -3.36
CA TYR A 49 -1.37 -26.53 -4.10
C TYR A 49 -2.14 -27.82 -4.38
N LEU A 50 -1.61 -28.66 -5.26
CA LEU A 50 -2.19 -29.97 -5.56
C LEU A 50 -1.50 -31.06 -4.74
N THR A 51 -2.30 -31.95 -4.16
CA THR A 51 -1.81 -33.19 -3.54
C THR A 51 -2.50 -34.38 -4.18
N PHE A 52 -1.81 -35.52 -4.25
CA PHE A 52 -2.39 -36.75 -4.77
C PHE A 52 -3.21 -37.44 -3.69
N ASP A 53 -4.44 -37.83 -4.02
CA ASP A 53 -5.31 -38.65 -3.18
C ASP A 53 -5.31 -40.11 -3.69
N PRO A 54 -4.72 -41.05 -2.91
CA PRO A 54 -4.67 -42.46 -3.29
C PRO A 54 -6.03 -43.15 -3.37
N GLN A 55 -7.06 -42.67 -2.67
CA GLN A 55 -8.39 -43.30 -2.70
C GLN A 55 -9.13 -43.01 -4.01
N THR A 56 -9.03 -41.78 -4.49
CA THR A 56 -9.66 -41.34 -5.74
C THR A 56 -8.74 -41.44 -6.95
N GLN A 57 -7.45 -41.76 -6.74
CA GLN A 57 -6.42 -41.79 -7.78
C GLN A 57 -6.34 -40.48 -8.58
N SER A 58 -6.50 -39.34 -7.88
CA SER A 58 -6.61 -38.03 -8.52
C SER A 58 -5.83 -36.94 -7.76
N LEU A 59 -5.59 -35.80 -8.42
CA LEU A 59 -5.05 -34.61 -7.76
C LEU A 59 -6.21 -33.80 -7.18
N VAL A 60 -6.10 -33.48 -5.89
CA VAL A 60 -7.07 -32.66 -5.15
C VAL A 60 -6.41 -31.37 -4.67
N SER A 61 -7.22 -30.31 -4.54
CA SER A 61 -6.75 -29.05 -3.98
C SER A 61 -6.50 -29.18 -2.49
N ALA A 62 -5.33 -28.74 -2.05
CA ALA A 62 -4.95 -28.62 -0.66
C ALA A 62 -4.46 -27.19 -0.38
N SER A 63 -4.46 -26.81 0.89
CA SER A 63 -3.92 -25.53 1.33
C SER A 63 -2.92 -25.72 2.47
N ARG A 64 -2.00 -24.78 2.59
CA ARG A 64 -1.15 -24.64 3.78
C ARG A 64 -1.07 -23.17 4.17
N THR A 65 -1.09 -22.90 5.47
CA THR A 65 -0.83 -21.56 6.00
C THR A 65 0.63 -21.21 5.77
N LEU A 66 0.87 -19.99 5.26
CA LEU A 66 2.20 -19.43 5.13
C LEU A 66 2.55 -18.53 6.32
N PHE A 67 1.66 -17.59 6.64
CA PHE A 67 1.85 -16.64 7.74
C PHE A 67 0.52 -15.97 8.11
N ASP A 68 0.47 -15.36 9.30
CA ASP A 68 -0.65 -14.50 9.70
C ASP A 68 -0.35 -13.04 9.33
N LEU A 69 -1.23 -12.43 8.54
CA LEU A 69 -1.06 -11.06 8.06
C LEU A 69 -1.23 -10.07 9.23
N PRO A 70 -0.22 -9.25 9.56
CA PRO A 70 -0.38 -8.21 10.59
C PRO A 70 -1.20 -7.03 10.03
N PHE A 71 -2.52 -7.23 9.93
CA PHE A 71 -3.44 -6.38 9.17
C PHE A 71 -3.35 -4.90 9.59
N GLY A 72 -3.41 -4.61 10.89
CA GLY A 72 -3.32 -3.25 11.40
C GLY A 72 -2.02 -2.52 11.03
N LEU A 73 -0.89 -3.23 10.96
CA LEU A 73 0.38 -2.64 10.54
C LEU A 73 0.41 -2.33 9.04
N PHE A 74 -0.20 -3.18 8.21
CA PHE A 74 -0.34 -2.91 6.78
C PHE A 74 -1.34 -1.78 6.49
N VAL A 75 -2.36 -1.57 7.32
CA VAL A 75 -3.20 -0.36 7.21
C VAL A 75 -2.38 0.91 7.48
N ALA A 76 -1.52 0.89 8.49
CA ALA A 76 -0.64 2.03 8.75
C ALA A 76 0.39 2.26 7.61
N SER A 77 0.83 1.20 6.94
CA SER A 77 1.90 1.30 5.94
C SER A 77 1.53 2.14 4.73
N PHE A 78 0.29 2.09 4.23
CA PHE A 78 -0.10 2.95 3.10
C PHE A 78 -0.12 4.43 3.48
N LEU A 79 -0.53 4.78 4.71
CA LEU A 79 -0.45 6.16 5.21
C LEU A 79 1.01 6.63 5.31
N LEU A 80 1.89 5.78 5.86
CA LEU A 80 3.32 6.09 5.98
C LEU A 80 4.00 6.20 4.61
N LEU A 81 3.59 5.42 3.61
CA LEU A 81 4.06 5.55 2.23
C LEU A 81 3.63 6.91 1.65
N SER A 82 2.36 7.30 1.78
CA SER A 82 1.92 8.62 1.30
C SER A 82 2.67 9.75 2.01
N ALA A 83 2.90 9.63 3.33
CA ALA A 83 3.72 10.57 4.09
C ALA A 83 5.16 10.68 3.55
N PHE A 84 5.78 9.52 3.28
CA PHE A 84 7.13 9.43 2.72
C PHE A 84 7.21 10.10 1.35
N PHE A 85 6.29 9.81 0.42
CA PHE A 85 6.30 10.40 -0.92
C PHE A 85 6.03 11.90 -0.91
N HIS A 86 5.11 12.39 -0.06
CA HIS A 86 4.91 13.81 0.16
C HIS A 86 6.19 14.50 0.66
N GLY A 87 6.88 13.89 1.63
CA GLY A 87 8.18 14.35 2.11
C GLY A 87 9.24 14.33 1.02
N LEU A 88 9.28 13.26 0.21
CA LEU A 88 10.23 13.04 -0.87
C LEU A 88 10.13 14.10 -1.97
N ILE A 89 8.92 14.58 -2.29
CA ILE A 89 8.74 15.66 -3.27
C ILE A 89 8.83 17.07 -2.68
N ALA A 90 8.79 17.22 -1.35
CA ALA A 90 8.75 18.55 -0.71
C ALA A 90 10.05 18.95 0.02
N LEU A 91 10.79 18.00 0.60
CA LEU A 91 11.95 18.29 1.44
C LEU A 91 13.26 18.37 0.64
N PRO A 92 13.65 17.34 -0.14
CA PRO A 92 14.90 17.39 -0.90
C PRO A 92 14.76 18.34 -2.09
N LYS A 93 15.61 19.37 -2.14
CA LYS A 93 15.57 20.38 -3.21
C LYS A 93 15.72 19.78 -4.61
N SER A 94 16.55 18.74 -4.76
CA SER A 94 16.77 18.03 -6.02
C SER A 94 15.48 17.37 -6.53
N LEU A 95 14.78 16.63 -5.68
CA LEU A 95 13.54 15.93 -6.03
C LEU A 95 12.38 16.91 -6.21
N ASN A 96 12.28 17.95 -5.38
CA ASN A 96 11.28 19.01 -5.58
C ASN A 96 11.48 19.72 -6.93
N SER A 97 12.73 19.94 -7.37
CA SER A 97 13.03 20.51 -8.68
C SER A 97 12.54 19.60 -9.83
N ILE A 98 12.77 18.29 -9.72
CA ILE A 98 12.27 17.29 -10.69
C ILE A 98 10.73 17.31 -10.72
N TYR A 99 10.09 17.27 -9.55
CA TYR A 99 8.64 17.34 -9.40
C TYR A 99 8.06 18.60 -10.07
N ASN A 100 8.60 19.79 -9.79
CA ASN A 100 8.13 21.05 -10.36
C ASN A 100 8.32 21.10 -11.89
N ARG A 101 9.43 20.54 -12.40
CA ARG A 101 9.72 20.45 -13.84
C ARG A 101 8.72 19.55 -14.56
N ASP A 102 8.35 18.42 -13.95
CA ASP A 102 7.38 17.50 -14.53
C ASP A 102 5.95 18.08 -14.47
N LEU A 103 5.61 18.78 -13.38
CA LEU A 103 4.32 19.48 -13.26
C LEU A 103 4.13 20.55 -14.35
N ALA A 104 5.19 21.25 -14.75
CA ALA A 104 5.14 22.21 -15.85
C ALA A 104 4.77 21.57 -17.20
N LYS A 105 4.88 20.23 -17.31
CA LYS A 105 4.47 19.42 -18.45
C LYS A 105 3.14 18.70 -18.23
N GLY A 106 2.45 18.96 -17.11
CA GLY A 106 1.23 18.26 -16.72
C GLY A 106 1.46 16.86 -16.15
N ILE A 107 2.69 16.50 -15.79
CA ILE A 107 3.06 15.15 -15.38
C ILE A 107 3.39 15.11 -13.88
N ASN A 108 2.93 14.07 -13.18
CA ASN A 108 3.32 13.80 -11.80
C ASN A 108 3.69 12.31 -11.60
N LYS A 109 4.90 11.93 -12.04
CA LYS A 109 5.41 10.56 -11.92
C LYS A 109 5.46 10.05 -10.47
N PHE A 110 5.81 10.92 -9.52
CA PHE A 110 5.87 10.54 -8.11
C PHE A 110 4.52 10.05 -7.57
N ARG A 111 3.42 10.65 -8.03
CA ARG A 111 2.06 10.19 -7.69
C ARG A 111 1.81 8.77 -8.19
N TRP A 112 2.14 8.48 -9.45
CA TRP A 112 1.92 7.16 -10.02
C TRP A 112 2.74 6.08 -9.31
N PHE A 113 4.00 6.36 -8.98
CA PHE A 113 4.82 5.44 -8.19
C PHE A 113 4.31 5.25 -6.77
N GLU A 114 3.82 6.31 -6.12
CA GLU A 114 3.23 6.21 -4.79
C GLU A 114 1.97 5.35 -4.83
N TYR A 115 1.02 5.65 -5.73
CA TYR A 115 -0.23 4.91 -5.85
C TYR A 115 -0.01 3.46 -6.27
N ALA A 116 0.95 3.18 -7.14
CA ALA A 116 1.29 1.81 -7.52
C ALA A 116 1.67 0.94 -6.31
N LEU A 117 2.15 1.53 -5.22
CA LEU A 117 2.43 0.84 -3.96
C LEU A 117 1.28 0.97 -2.96
N SER A 118 0.87 2.19 -2.61
CA SER A 118 -0.10 2.44 -1.54
C SER A 118 -1.48 1.88 -1.87
N SER A 119 -2.00 2.14 -3.07
CA SER A 119 -3.31 1.61 -3.47
C SER A 119 -3.29 0.09 -3.66
N SER A 120 -2.14 -0.48 -4.05
CA SER A 120 -1.96 -1.93 -4.19
C SER A 120 -1.98 -2.64 -2.84
N ILE A 121 -1.37 -2.03 -1.81
CA ILE A 121 -1.52 -2.51 -0.43
C ILE A 121 -2.98 -2.42 0.00
N MET A 122 -3.65 -1.27 -0.24
CA MET A 122 -5.05 -1.09 0.15
C MET A 122 -5.97 -2.15 -0.45
N ILE A 123 -5.86 -2.42 -1.76
CA ILE A 123 -6.74 -3.41 -2.41
C ILE A 123 -6.45 -4.83 -1.94
N VAL A 124 -5.18 -5.19 -1.66
CA VAL A 124 -4.84 -6.48 -1.04
C VAL A 124 -5.51 -6.66 0.32
N LEU A 125 -5.50 -5.61 1.16
CA LEU A 125 -6.17 -5.64 2.45
C LEU A 125 -7.70 -5.74 2.31
N ILE A 126 -8.30 -4.98 1.39
CA ILE A 126 -9.73 -5.06 1.09
C ILE A 126 -10.09 -6.47 0.62
N SER A 127 -9.37 -7.04 -0.35
CA SER A 127 -9.58 -8.40 -0.84
C SER A 127 -9.51 -9.45 0.27
N THR A 128 -8.58 -9.27 1.21
CA THR A 128 -8.47 -10.13 2.40
C THR A 128 -9.72 -10.03 3.28
N LEU A 129 -10.32 -8.84 3.45
CA LEU A 129 -11.59 -8.66 4.18
C LEU A 129 -12.77 -9.38 3.51
N PHE A 130 -12.70 -9.60 2.20
CA PHE A 130 -13.70 -10.32 1.40
C PHE A 130 -13.38 -11.82 1.21
N GLY A 131 -12.43 -12.37 1.97
CA GLY A 131 -12.16 -13.81 1.99
C GLY A 131 -11.12 -14.30 0.97
N ILE A 132 -10.39 -13.41 0.31
CA ILE A 132 -9.28 -13.78 -0.57
C ILE A 132 -8.00 -13.93 0.27
N TYR A 133 -7.60 -15.17 0.54
CA TYR A 133 -6.45 -15.48 1.40
C TYR A 133 -5.27 -16.15 0.66
N ASP A 134 -5.48 -16.62 -0.56
CA ASP A 134 -4.42 -17.26 -1.34
C ASP A 134 -3.36 -16.24 -1.79
N ILE A 135 -2.10 -16.54 -1.50
CA ILE A 135 -0.97 -15.66 -1.76
C ILE A 135 -0.81 -15.33 -3.25
N ALA A 136 -1.06 -16.28 -4.15
CA ALA A 136 -0.91 -16.04 -5.58
C ALA A 136 -1.99 -15.07 -6.08
N SER A 137 -3.22 -15.23 -5.58
CA SER A 137 -4.32 -14.30 -5.85
C SER A 137 -4.04 -12.89 -5.35
N LEU A 138 -3.52 -12.75 -4.12
CA LEU A 138 -3.17 -11.45 -3.55
C LEU A 138 -2.02 -10.76 -4.28
N ILE A 139 -0.98 -11.52 -4.69
CA ILE A 139 0.12 -10.99 -5.52
C ILE A 139 -0.41 -10.52 -6.88
N LEU A 140 -1.29 -11.28 -7.51
CA LEU A 140 -1.89 -10.90 -8.79
C LEU A 140 -2.68 -9.59 -8.65
N ILE A 141 -3.54 -9.48 -7.63
CA ILE A 141 -4.31 -8.28 -7.33
C ILE A 141 -3.39 -7.07 -7.13
N PHE A 142 -2.31 -7.24 -6.36
CA PHE A 142 -1.30 -6.21 -6.15
C PHE A 142 -0.70 -5.74 -7.48
N ILE A 143 -0.21 -6.67 -8.30
CA ILE A 143 0.50 -6.36 -9.55
C ILE A 143 -0.44 -5.70 -10.57
N VAL A 144 -1.66 -6.19 -10.73
CA VAL A 144 -2.64 -5.62 -11.66
C VAL A 144 -3.01 -4.20 -11.23
N ASN A 145 -3.23 -3.96 -9.94
CA ASN A 145 -3.50 -2.62 -9.44
C ASN A 145 -2.28 -1.68 -9.57
N ALA A 146 -1.07 -2.17 -9.33
CA ALA A 146 0.15 -1.40 -9.56
C ALA A 146 0.28 -1.02 -11.03
N THR A 147 0.02 -1.96 -11.93
CA THR A 147 0.06 -1.78 -13.38
C THR A 147 -0.96 -0.74 -13.86
N MET A 148 -2.19 -0.76 -13.32
CA MET A 148 -3.20 0.27 -13.60
C MET A 148 -2.67 1.68 -13.33
N ASN A 149 -1.94 1.88 -12.22
CA ASN A 149 -1.34 3.18 -11.91
C ASN A 149 -0.16 3.55 -12.82
N LEU A 150 0.60 2.56 -13.29
CA LEU A 150 1.72 2.77 -14.22
C LEU A 150 1.27 3.07 -15.66
N PHE A 151 0.02 2.78 -16.02
CA PHE A 151 -0.59 3.18 -17.28
C PHE A 151 -1.12 4.62 -17.29
N GLY A 152 -1.21 5.29 -16.13
CA GLY A 152 -1.66 6.69 -16.00
C GLY A 152 -0.58 7.71 -16.30
#